data_AF-A0A917KBA6-F1
#
_entry.id   AF-A0A917KBA6-F1
#
_cell.length_a   1.000
_cell.length_b   1.000
_cell.length_c   1.000
_cell.angle_alpha   90.00
_cell.angle_beta   90.00
_cell.angle_gamma   90.00
#
_symmetry.space_group_name_H-M   'P 1'
#
loop_
_entity.id
_entity.type
_entity.pdbx_description
1 polymer ?
#
loop_
_entity_poly.entity_id
_entity_poly.type
_entity_poly.pdbx_seq_one_letter_code
_entity_poly.pdbx_strand_id
1 'polypeptide(L)'
;MGDDAAMLFPVARPADATPAMRPPVGRTSVLVCHPRHAVAASLLGVLFLAGGVVHRDHARRFDAMDDAFITAGPIAIAPRVSGNLMSLPITDNQHVGTGDVIVRVCAT
;
A
#
# COMPACT_ATOMS: atom_id res chain seq x y z
N MET A 1 2.02 83.54 11.97
CA MET A 1 2.35 82.26 12.61
C MET A 1 1.49 81.23 11.90
N GLY A 2 2.04 80.57 10.88
CA GLY A 2 1.36 79.60 10.01
C GLY A 2 0.56 80.31 8.92
N ASP A 3 0.98 80.46 7.66
CA ASP A 3 1.74 79.58 6.77
C ASP A 3 0.97 78.32 6.36
N ASP A 4 -0.29 78.48 5.93
CA ASP A 4 -1.01 77.43 5.20
C ASP A 4 -0.60 77.48 3.73
N ALA A 5 0.65 77.05 3.52
CA ALA A 5 1.24 76.83 2.22
C ALA A 5 0.32 75.96 1.37
N ALA A 6 0.07 76.45 0.16
CA ALA A 6 -0.37 75.68 -0.98
C ALA A 6 0.29 74.30 -0.99
N MET A 7 -0.50 73.27 -0.71
CA MET A 7 -0.20 71.88 -1.04
C MET A 7 -1.40 71.34 -1.83
N LEU A 8 -1.61 71.94 -3.00
CA LEU A 8 -2.25 71.26 -4.13
C LEU A 8 -1.32 70.10 -4.52
N PHE A 9 -1.44 68.98 -3.81
CA PHE A 9 -0.86 67.74 -4.30
C PHE A 9 -1.65 67.33 -5.55
N PRO A 10 -1.01 67.17 -6.71
CA PRO A 10 -1.69 66.57 -7.85
C PRO A 10 -1.98 65.12 -7.47
N VAL A 11 -3.25 64.79 -7.25
CA VAL A 11 -3.71 63.40 -7.34
C VAL A 11 -3.48 62.99 -8.79
N ALA A 12 -2.39 62.26 -9.02
CA ALA A 12 -2.19 61.55 -10.25
C ALA A 12 -3.36 60.57 -10.39
N ARG A 13 -4.17 60.75 -11.43
CA ARG A 13 -5.10 59.70 -11.86
C ARG A 13 -4.26 58.45 -12.10
N PRO A 14 -4.64 57.27 -11.58
CA PRO A 14 -4.00 56.05 -12.05
C PRO A 14 -4.23 56.01 -13.55
N ALA A 15 -3.16 56.27 -14.32
CA ALA A 15 -3.15 56.02 -15.74
C ALA A 15 -3.62 54.59 -15.92
N ASP A 16 -4.58 54.38 -16.83
CA ASP A 16 -5.14 53.10 -17.19
C ASP A 16 -4.06 52.02 -17.07
N ALA A 17 -4.17 51.21 -16.02
CA ALA A 17 -3.32 50.05 -15.87
C ALA A 17 -3.75 49.11 -17.00
N THR A 18 -3.09 49.25 -18.14
CA THR A 18 -3.22 48.33 -19.26
C THR A 18 -2.97 46.95 -18.65
N PRO A 19 -3.93 46.02 -18.70
CA PRO A 19 -3.73 44.70 -18.13
C PRO A 19 -2.50 44.14 -18.82
N ALA A 20 -1.43 43.92 -18.06
CA ALA A 20 -0.21 43.36 -18.58
C ALA A 20 -0.58 42.04 -19.28
N MET A 21 -0.49 42.05 -20.62
CA MET A 21 -0.70 40.87 -21.44
C MET A 21 0.33 39.84 -20.98
N ARG A 22 -0.11 38.88 -20.15
CA ARG A 22 0.73 37.75 -19.76
C ARG A 22 1.02 37.00 -21.07
N PRO A 23 2.30 36.77 -21.44
CA PRO A 23 2.60 36.03 -22.65
C PRO A 23 1.89 34.66 -22.58
N PRO A 24 1.35 34.15 -23.70
CA PRO A 24 0.74 32.84 -23.70
C PRO A 24 1.78 31.83 -23.24
N VAL A 25 1.51 31.12 -22.14
CA VAL A 25 2.32 29.98 -21.72
C VAL A 25 2.30 28.98 -22.86
N GLY A 26 3.42 28.87 -23.57
CA GLY A 26 3.59 27.93 -24.66
C GLY A 26 3.38 26.53 -24.10
N ARG A 27 2.24 25.92 -24.43
CA ARG A 27 2.03 24.49 -24.20
C ARG A 27 2.98 23.79 -25.16
N THR A 28 4.17 23.45 -24.70
CA THR A 28 5.11 22.63 -25.47
C THR A 28 4.46 21.26 -25.66
N SER A 29 3.80 21.08 -26.79
CA SER A 29 3.28 19.79 -27.19
C SER A 29 4.46 18.94 -27.64
N VAL A 30 5.10 18.28 -26.67
CA VAL A 30 6.22 17.36 -26.90
C VAL A 30 5.84 16.22 -27.88
N LEU A 31 4.54 16.01 -28.07
CA LEU A 31 3.93 15.03 -28.97
C LEU A 31 3.96 15.43 -30.47
N VAL A 32 4.22 16.69 -30.84
CA VAL A 32 4.10 17.16 -32.25
C VAL A 32 5.42 17.12 -33.01
N CYS A 33 6.58 17.23 -32.34
CA CYS A 33 7.86 17.39 -33.03
C CYS A 33 8.62 16.09 -33.38
N HIS A 34 8.22 14.92 -32.87
CA HIS A 34 8.87 13.66 -33.25
C HIS A 34 7.87 12.49 -33.31
N PRO A 35 7.33 12.14 -34.50
CA PRO A 35 6.36 11.07 -34.64
C PRO A 35 6.92 9.72 -34.18
N ARG A 36 8.25 9.52 -34.26
CA ARG A 36 8.94 8.33 -33.77
C ARG A 36 8.81 8.15 -32.26
N HIS A 37 8.88 9.23 -31.48
CA HIS A 37 8.73 9.15 -30.02
C HIS A 37 7.28 8.89 -29.62
N ALA A 38 6.31 9.46 -30.35
CA ALA A 38 4.90 9.17 -30.13
C ALA A 38 4.58 7.68 -30.40
N VAL A 39 5.12 7.12 -31.49
CA VAL A 39 4.99 5.70 -31.83
C VAL A 39 5.72 4.80 -30.83
N ALA A 40 6.92 5.17 -30.40
CA ALA A 40 7.65 4.42 -29.38
C ALA A 40 6.92 4.41 -28.03
N ALA A 41 6.37 5.56 -27.62
CA ALA A 41 5.60 5.69 -26.39
C ALA A 41 4.29 4.88 -26.45
N SER A 42 3.59 4.89 -27.59
CA SER A 42 2.38 4.08 -27.76
C SER A 42 2.68 2.58 -27.73
N LEU A 43 3.74 2.14 -28.41
CA LEU A 43 4.21 0.74 -28.35
C LEU A 43 4.56 0.32 -26.93
N LEU A 44 5.30 1.16 -26.19
CA LEU A 44 5.65 0.88 -24.81
C LEU A 44 4.39 0.82 -23.92
N GLY A 45 3.44 1.73 -24.12
CA GLY A 45 2.15 1.72 -23.43
C GLY A 45 1.39 0.42 -23.67
N VAL A 46 1.28 -0.01 -24.93
CA VAL A 46 0.62 -1.29 -25.28
C VAL A 46 1.33 -2.47 -24.63
N LEU A 47 2.67 -2.49 -24.60
CA LEU A 47 3.44 -3.56 -23.96
C LEU A 47 3.20 -3.60 -22.44
N PHE A 48 3.12 -2.46 -21.78
CA PHE A 48 2.77 -2.37 -20.36
C PHE A 48 1.35 -2.86 -20.07
N LEU A 49 0.37 -2.50 -20.91
CA LEU A 49 -1.00 -2.99 -20.76
C LEU A 49 -1.06 -4.51 -20.93
N ALA A 50 -0.42 -5.04 -21.98
CA ALA A 50 -0.37 -6.48 -22.24
C ALA A 50 0.31 -7.23 -21.09
N GLY A 51 1.48 -6.76 -20.64
CA GLY A 51 2.20 -7.31 -19.50
C GLY A 51 1.38 -7.27 -18.20
N GLY A 52 0.66 -6.16 -17.95
CA GLY A 52 -0.21 -6.02 -16.79
C GLY A 52 -1.39 -7.00 -16.80
N VAL A 53 -2.03 -7.23 -17.95
CA VAL A 53 -3.11 -8.22 -18.09
C VAL A 53 -2.57 -9.63 -17.82
N VAL A 54 -1.47 -10.00 -18.47
CA VAL A 54 -0.81 -11.30 -18.27
C VAL A 54 -0.44 -11.49 -16.80
N HIS A 55 0.18 -10.49 -16.17
CA HIS A 55 0.56 -10.54 -14.76
C HIS A 55 -0.65 -10.71 -13.85
N ARG A 56 -1.74 -9.97 -14.08
CA ARG A 56 -2.98 -10.10 -13.31
C ARG A 56 -3.56 -11.50 -13.41
N ASP A 57 -3.61 -12.07 -14.62
CA ASP A 57 -4.11 -13.42 -14.82
C ASP A 57 -3.21 -14.47 -14.17
N HIS A 58 -1.89 -14.26 -14.15
CA HIS A 58 -0.97 -15.12 -13.39
C HIS A 58 -1.16 -15.01 -11.88
N ALA A 59 -1.24 -13.79 -11.34
CA ALA A 59 -1.40 -13.56 -9.91
C ALA A 59 -2.71 -14.15 -9.38
N ARG A 60 -3.79 -14.14 -10.18
CA ARG A 60 -5.07 -14.74 -9.80
C ARG A 60 -5.11 -16.26 -9.77
N ARG A 61 -4.12 -16.95 -10.34
CA ARG A 61 -4.06 -18.42 -10.29
C ARG A 61 -3.56 -18.94 -8.93
N PHE A 62 -3.09 -18.05 -8.08
CA PHE A 62 -2.61 -18.38 -6.75
C PHE A 62 -3.60 -17.78 -5.74
N ASP A 63 -4.21 -18.65 -4.94
CA ASP A 63 -5.05 -18.22 -3.83
C ASP A 63 -4.15 -17.60 -2.76
N ALA A 64 -4.33 -16.30 -2.52
CA ALA A 64 -3.65 -15.60 -1.45
C ALA A 64 -4.30 -16.01 -0.11
N MET A 65 -3.54 -16.71 0.73
CA MET A 65 -3.94 -17.05 2.10
C MET A 65 -3.62 -15.90 3.06
N ASP A 66 -4.12 -14.71 2.76
CA ASP A 66 -4.20 -13.61 3.73
C ASP A 66 -5.54 -13.78 4.48
N ASP A 67 -5.49 -13.90 5.81
CA ASP A 67 -6.63 -14.11 6.72
C ASP A 67 -7.06 -15.56 7.03
N ALA A 68 -6.12 -16.51 6.99
CA ALA A 68 -6.34 -17.85 7.55
C ALA A 68 -6.27 -17.88 9.09
N PHE A 69 -7.06 -17.04 9.78
CA PHE A 69 -7.20 -17.13 11.24
C PHE A 69 -8.47 -17.91 11.60
N ILE A 70 -8.31 -19.17 11.99
CA ILE A 70 -9.40 -19.98 12.54
C ILE A 70 -9.32 -19.90 14.06
N THR A 71 -10.40 -19.43 14.70
CA THR A 71 -10.55 -19.54 16.15
C THR A 71 -10.63 -21.02 16.52
N ALA A 72 -9.55 -21.56 17.09
CA ALA A 72 -9.57 -22.91 17.66
C ALA A 72 -10.49 -22.89 18.89
N GLY A 73 -11.57 -23.66 18.84
CA GLY A 73 -12.36 -24.03 20.02
C GLY A 73 -11.89 -25.39 20.52
N PRO A 74 -10.82 -25.48 21.34
CA PRO A 74 -10.38 -26.76 21.87
C PRO A 74 -11.47 -27.35 22.76
N ILE A 75 -12.05 -28.47 22.34
CA ILE A 75 -12.92 -29.28 23.17
C ILE A 75 -12.06 -30.23 24.01
N ALA A 76 -12.19 -30.15 25.33
CA ALA A 76 -11.52 -31.07 26.24
C ALA A 76 -12.23 -32.43 26.18
N ILE A 77 -11.61 -33.41 25.52
CA ILE A 77 -12.04 -34.80 25.57
C ILE A 77 -11.35 -35.44 26.78
N ALA A 78 -12.11 -35.79 27.81
CA ALA A 78 -11.57 -36.58 28.92
C ALA A 78 -11.28 -38.00 28.41
N PRO A 79 -10.03 -38.48 28.42
CA PRO A 79 -9.72 -39.85 28.05
C PRO A 79 -10.41 -40.80 29.03
N ARG A 80 -11.06 -41.87 28.52
CA ARG A 80 -11.54 -42.99 29.34
C ARG A 80 -10.36 -43.85 29.79
N VAL A 81 -9.53 -43.31 30.68
CA VAL A 81 -8.47 -44.04 31.38
C VAL A 81 -8.76 -43.96 32.87
N SER A 82 -8.39 -45.01 33.61
CA SER A 82 -8.69 -45.17 35.05
C SER A 82 -7.86 -44.26 35.96
N GLY A 83 -7.41 -43.09 35.48
CA GLY A 83 -6.42 -42.28 36.16
C GLY A 83 -6.23 -40.88 35.60
N ASN A 84 -5.86 -39.94 36.47
CA ASN A 84 -5.55 -38.55 36.09
C ASN A 84 -4.13 -38.42 35.52
N LEU A 85 -3.93 -37.50 34.56
CA LEU A 85 -2.62 -37.14 34.02
C LEU A 85 -1.75 -36.52 35.12
N MET A 86 -0.56 -37.10 35.35
CA MET A 86 0.34 -36.67 36.42
C MET A 86 1.49 -35.81 35.89
N SER A 87 2.03 -36.12 34.71
CA SER A 87 3.02 -35.27 34.03
C SER A 87 3.14 -35.58 32.54
N LEU A 88 3.47 -34.55 31.76
CA LEU A 88 3.87 -34.60 30.34
C LEU A 88 5.33 -34.17 30.24
N PRO A 89 6.29 -35.11 30.33
CA PRO A 89 7.72 -34.78 30.30
C PRO A 89 8.21 -34.56 28.86
N ILE A 90 7.44 -33.83 28.06
CA ILE A 90 7.74 -33.59 26.65
C ILE A 90 7.62 -32.12 26.27
N THR A 91 8.60 -31.64 25.52
CA THR A 91 8.59 -30.31 24.92
C THR A 91 7.98 -30.37 23.52
N ASP A 92 7.43 -29.24 23.06
CA ASP A 92 6.82 -29.16 21.74
C ASP A 92 7.78 -29.61 20.63
N ASN A 93 7.24 -30.32 19.63
CA ASN A 93 7.96 -30.86 18.47
C ASN A 93 9.22 -31.68 18.80
N GLN A 94 9.32 -32.27 19.99
CA GLN A 94 10.45 -33.12 20.30
C GLN A 94 10.44 -34.39 19.43
N HIS A 95 11.63 -34.80 19.00
CA HIS A 95 11.80 -36.10 18.36
C HIS A 95 11.70 -37.20 19.41
N VAL A 96 10.82 -38.19 19.20
CA VAL A 96 10.60 -39.31 20.14
C VAL A 96 11.17 -40.61 19.57
N GLY A 97 11.91 -41.33 20.41
CA GLY A 97 12.40 -42.67 20.15
C GLY A 97 11.47 -43.76 20.69
N THR A 98 11.73 -45.01 20.32
CA THR A 98 11.00 -46.15 20.90
C THR A 98 11.40 -46.33 22.36
N GLY A 99 10.42 -46.32 23.26
CA GLY A 99 10.62 -46.47 24.71
C GLY A 99 10.59 -45.17 25.51
N ASP A 100 10.49 -44.02 24.85
CA ASP A 100 10.37 -42.73 25.54
C ASP A 100 9.02 -42.59 26.26
N VAL A 101 9.08 -42.09 27.50
CA VAL A 101 7.89 -41.84 28.30
C VAL A 101 7.26 -40.51 27.86
N ILE A 102 6.13 -40.59 27.17
CA ILE A 102 5.39 -39.41 26.69
C ILE A 102 4.36 -38.89 27.70
N VAL A 103 3.83 -39.76 28.56
CA VAL A 103 2.76 -39.44 29.52
C VAL A 103 2.92 -40.30 30.78
N ARG A 104 2.73 -39.71 31.95
CA ARG A 104 2.54 -40.46 33.21
C ARG A 104 1.11 -40.29 33.72
N VAL A 105 0.48 -41.41 34.04
CA VAL A 105 -0.87 -41.47 34.62
C VAL A 105 -0.81 -42.04 36.03
N CYS A 106 -1.61 -41.50 36.95
CA CYS A 106 -1.77 -42.06 38.28
C CYS A 106 -2.93 -43.06 38.27
N ALA A 107 -2.69 -44.33 38.62
CA ALA A 107 -3.78 -45.30 38.78
C ALA A 107 -4.57 -44.98 40.05
N THR A 108 -5.89 -44.82 39.93
CA THR A 108 -6.80 -44.76 41.08
C THR A 108 -7.24 -46.17 41.46
#